data_AF-A0A7S0DQ57-F1
#
_entry.id   AF-A0A7S0DQ57-F1
#
_cell.length_a   1.000
_cell.length_b   1.000
_cell.length_c   1.000
_cell.angle_alpha   90.00
_cell.angle_beta   90.00
_cell.angle_gamma   90.00
#
_symmetry.space_group_name_H-M   'P 1'
#
loop_
_entity.id
_entity.type
_entity.pdbx_description
1 polymer ?
#
loop_
_entity_poly.entity_id
_entity_poly.type
_entity_poly.pdbx_seq_one_letter_code
_entity_poly.pdbx_strand_id
1 'polypeptide(L)'
;SEIAFVGEGYTNFFSILLFLLWVKFTDLLSVKREISRLVVMIMVLLRELLYLLFFMLIMWIAFACGIFVAYGYRNQGNTLWITSALTAVSNSFNGQDLINDRDKAPFMGTLYGILALIFVILVLMNLVIAVLTTAYENARKEVGDAYWARHQYRLVQQYKMTMEQKRMRGFSLFHIKASKLRCNECSYKGMQQLIL
;
A
#
# COMPACT_ATOMS: atom_id res chain seq x y z
N SER A 1 21.40 -20.76 -19.16
CA SER A 1 20.05 -20.41 -18.68
C SER A 1 20.08 -19.74 -17.30
N GLU A 2 20.96 -20.13 -16.39
CA GLU A 2 21.04 -19.53 -15.03
C GLU A 2 21.40 -18.04 -15.00
N ILE A 3 22.29 -17.58 -15.89
CA ILE A 3 22.67 -16.14 -15.98
C ILE A 3 21.48 -15.27 -16.41
N ALA A 4 20.56 -15.80 -17.23
CA ALA A 4 19.35 -15.10 -17.64
C ALA A 4 18.31 -15.01 -16.50
N PHE A 5 18.13 -16.10 -15.74
CA PHE A 5 17.21 -16.15 -14.61
C PHE A 5 17.62 -15.17 -13.49
N VAL A 6 18.92 -15.07 -13.21
CA VAL A 6 19.45 -14.11 -12.23
C VAL A 6 19.22 -12.67 -12.69
N GLY A 7 19.31 -12.39 -14.00
CA GLY A 7 19.04 -11.08 -14.58
C GLY A 7 17.59 -10.61 -14.40
N GLU A 8 16.61 -11.50 -14.59
CA GLU A 8 15.18 -11.18 -14.44
C GLU A 8 14.78 -10.86 -12.99
N GLY A 9 15.42 -11.50 -12.01
CA GLY A 9 15.19 -11.19 -10.60
C GLY A 9 15.60 -9.75 -10.25
N TYR A 10 16.75 -9.30 -10.76
CA TYR A 10 17.26 -7.96 -10.47
C TYR A 10 16.41 -6.84 -11.10
N THR A 11 15.90 -7.03 -12.32
CA THR A 11 15.05 -6.03 -12.98
C THR A 11 13.72 -5.83 -12.27
N ASN A 12 13.10 -6.92 -11.81
CA ASN A 12 11.87 -6.88 -11.02
C ASN A 12 12.10 -6.19 -9.67
N PHE A 13 13.17 -6.55 -8.97
CA PHE A 13 13.51 -5.93 -7.69
C PHE A 13 13.80 -4.43 -7.83
N PHE A 14 14.56 -4.04 -8.86
CA PHE A 14 14.83 -2.64 -9.16
C PHE A 14 13.55 -1.86 -9.48
N SER A 15 12.61 -2.47 -10.20
CA SER A 15 11.31 -1.85 -10.52
C SER A 15 10.47 -1.60 -9.27
N ILE A 16 10.44 -2.56 -8.33
CA ILE A 16 9.76 -2.42 -7.04
C ILE A 16 10.41 -1.30 -6.21
N LEU A 17 11.75 -1.26 -6.15
CA LEU A 17 12.47 -0.20 -5.43
C LEU A 17 12.17 1.18 -6.03
N LEU A 18 12.16 1.30 -7.35
CA LEU A 18 11.86 2.55 -8.05
C LEU A 18 10.42 3.00 -7.77
N PHE A 19 9.47 2.06 -7.75
CA PHE A 19 8.09 2.34 -7.36
C PHE A 19 7.97 2.81 -5.90
N LEU A 20 8.63 2.12 -4.97
CA LEU A 20 8.64 2.52 -3.55
C LEU A 20 9.29 3.88 -3.34
N LEU A 21 10.35 4.20 -4.08
CA LEU A 21 10.99 5.51 -4.08
C LEU A 21 10.02 6.60 -4.59
N TRP A 22 9.22 6.29 -5.60
CA TRP A 22 8.19 7.20 -6.11
C TRP A 22 7.07 7.45 -5.09
N VAL A 23 6.63 6.41 -4.37
CA VAL A 23 5.71 6.56 -3.24
C VAL A 23 6.35 7.43 -2.15
N LYS A 24 7.62 7.20 -1.82
CA LYS A 24 8.39 8.03 -0.87
C LYS A 24 8.51 9.48 -1.30
N PHE A 25 8.56 9.74 -2.61
CA PHE A 25 8.61 11.10 -3.14
C PHE A 25 7.32 11.88 -2.82
N THR A 26 6.17 11.21 -2.70
CA THR A 26 4.92 11.87 -2.29
C THR A 26 4.98 12.45 -0.87
N ASP A 27 5.77 11.85 0.04
CA ASP A 27 6.03 12.42 1.36
C ASP A 27 6.78 13.75 1.27
N LEU A 28 7.72 13.90 0.33
CA LEU A 28 8.49 15.13 0.13
C LEU A 28 7.60 16.27 -0.38
N LEU A 29 6.58 15.96 -1.17
CA LEU A 29 5.62 16.95 -1.66
C LEU A 29 4.76 17.54 -0.53
N SER A 30 4.65 16.86 0.62
CA SER A 30 3.89 17.34 1.78
C SER A 30 4.47 18.58 2.47
N VAL A 31 5.68 19.04 2.06
CA VAL A 31 6.30 20.27 2.59
C VAL A 31 5.49 21.52 2.21
N LYS A 32 4.83 21.54 1.05
CA LYS A 32 3.96 22.64 0.64
C LYS A 32 2.59 22.51 1.31
N ARG A 33 2.12 23.57 1.98
CA ARG A 33 0.84 23.57 2.73
C ARG A 33 -0.37 23.16 1.88
N GLU A 34 -0.38 23.51 0.60
CA GLU A 34 -1.46 23.16 -0.33
C GLU A 34 -1.45 21.67 -0.68
N ILE A 35 -0.28 21.13 -1.04
CA ILE A 35 -0.14 19.71 -1.41
C ILE A 35 -0.31 18.81 -0.19
N SER A 36 0.17 19.23 0.99
CA SER A 36 -0.05 18.53 2.26
C SER A 36 -1.52 18.26 2.53
N ARG A 37 -2.39 19.26 2.31
CA ARG A 37 -3.84 19.10 2.48
C ARG A 37 -4.42 18.08 1.48
N LEU A 38 -3.97 18.11 0.22
CA LEU A 38 -4.39 17.13 -0.79
C LEU A 38 -3.94 15.71 -0.44
N VAL A 39 -2.71 15.52 0.01
CA VAL A 39 -2.18 14.20 0.39
C VAL A 39 -2.97 13.61 1.56
N VAL A 40 -3.25 14.41 2.60
CA VAL A 40 -4.06 13.95 3.74
C VAL A 40 -5.47 13.61 3.29
N MET A 41 -6.07 14.45 2.44
CA MET A 41 -7.39 14.19 1.87
C MET A 41 -7.43 12.87 1.10
N ILE A 42 -6.43 12.61 0.25
CA ILE A 42 -6.29 11.35 -0.49
C ILE A 42 -6.15 10.16 0.47
N MET A 43 -5.37 10.28 1.56
CA MET A 43 -5.25 9.20 2.54
C MET A 43 -6.57 8.86 3.24
N VAL A 44 -7.38 9.86 3.58
CA VAL A 44 -8.71 9.65 4.17
C VAL A 44 -9.64 8.98 3.15
N LEU A 45 -9.67 9.49 1.90
CA LEU A 45 -10.43 8.87 0.81
C LEU A 45 -10.02 7.41 0.55
N LEU A 46 -8.72 7.12 0.56
CA LEU A 46 -8.18 5.78 0.31
C LEU A 46 -8.65 4.78 1.38
N ARG A 47 -8.77 5.22 2.63
CA ARG A 47 -9.27 4.37 3.73
C ARG A 47 -10.71 3.94 3.49
N GLU A 48 -11.57 4.88 3.12
CA GLU A 48 -12.98 4.60 2.79
C GLU A 48 -13.09 3.71 1.54
N LEU A 49 -12.26 3.98 0.53
CA LEU A 49 -12.19 3.17 -0.69
C LEU A 49 -11.75 1.73 -0.41
N LEU A 50 -10.92 1.49 0.62
CA LEU A 50 -10.48 0.14 0.99
C LEU A 50 -11.64 -0.71 1.53
N TYR A 51 -12.56 -0.13 2.29
CA TYR A 51 -13.78 -0.83 2.72
C TYR A 51 -14.66 -1.19 1.52
N LEU A 52 -14.81 -0.26 0.57
CA LEU A 52 -15.53 -0.52 -0.67
C LEU A 52 -14.86 -1.60 -1.52
N LEU A 53 -13.53 -1.59 -1.62
CA LEU A 53 -12.76 -2.61 -2.32
C LEU A 53 -12.97 -3.99 -1.70
N PHE A 54 -12.97 -4.08 -0.37
CA PHE A 54 -13.21 -5.34 0.34
C PHE A 54 -14.62 -5.87 0.08
N PHE A 55 -15.64 -5.01 0.15
CA PHE A 55 -17.01 -5.38 -0.20
C PHE A 55 -17.11 -5.86 -1.66
N MET A 56 -16.43 -5.17 -2.57
CA MET A 56 -16.39 -5.54 -3.99
C MET A 56 -15.72 -6.89 -4.24
N LEU A 57 -14.63 -7.19 -3.53
CA LEU A 57 -13.98 -8.51 -3.62
C LEU A 57 -14.92 -9.64 -3.19
N ILE A 58 -15.70 -9.44 -2.11
CA ILE A 58 -16.70 -10.43 -1.68
C ILE A 58 -17.75 -10.64 -2.77
N MET A 59 -18.26 -9.55 -3.35
CA MET A 59 -19.25 -9.64 -4.44
C MET A 59 -18.66 -10.34 -5.67
N TRP A 60 -17.44 -10.03 -6.07
CA TRP A 60 -16.77 -10.69 -7.20
C TRP A 60 -16.56 -12.19 -6.94
N ILE A 61 -16.20 -12.60 -5.72
CA ILE A 61 -16.11 -14.01 -5.37
C ILE A 61 -17.49 -14.69 -5.49
N ALA A 62 -18.55 -14.03 -5.03
CA ALA A 62 -19.91 -14.57 -5.16
C ALA A 62 -20.33 -14.76 -6.63
N PHE A 63 -20.05 -13.77 -7.49
CA PHE A 63 -20.30 -13.89 -8.94
C PHE A 63 -19.41 -14.94 -9.60
N ALA A 64 -18.14 -15.03 -9.21
CA ALA A 64 -17.21 -16.05 -9.72
C ALA A 64 -17.70 -17.47 -9.39
N CYS A 65 -18.17 -17.70 -8.17
CA CYS A 65 -18.80 -18.96 -7.77
C CYS A 65 -20.07 -19.24 -8.60
N GLY A 66 -20.93 -18.23 -8.82
CA GLY A 66 -22.12 -18.37 -9.65
C GLY A 66 -21.79 -18.76 -11.10
N ILE A 67 -20.79 -18.11 -11.70
CA ILE A 67 -20.27 -18.42 -13.04
C ILE A 67 -19.69 -19.84 -13.07
N PHE A 68 -18.88 -20.22 -12.07
CA PHE A 68 -18.31 -21.56 -11.98
C PHE A 68 -19.40 -22.64 -11.94
N VAL A 69 -20.47 -22.43 -11.17
CA VAL A 69 -21.62 -23.34 -11.11
C VAL A 69 -22.40 -23.35 -12.43
N ALA A 70 -22.60 -22.19 -13.06
CA ALA A 70 -23.40 -22.06 -14.29
C ALA A 70 -22.73 -22.71 -15.51
N TYR A 71 -21.40 -22.55 -15.67
CA TYR A 71 -20.65 -23.14 -16.78
C TYR A 71 -20.13 -24.56 -16.47
N GLY A 72 -19.98 -24.90 -15.19
CA GLY A 72 -19.47 -26.19 -14.72
C GLY A 72 -18.10 -26.56 -15.31
N TYR A 73 -17.78 -27.85 -15.31
CA TYR A 73 -16.54 -28.41 -15.88
C TYR A 73 -16.47 -28.36 -17.42
N ARG A 74 -17.48 -27.79 -18.11
CA ARG A 74 -17.52 -27.77 -19.58
C ARG A 74 -16.57 -26.77 -20.21
N ASN A 75 -16.09 -25.78 -19.44
CA ASN A 75 -15.14 -24.79 -19.94
C ASN A 75 -13.70 -25.25 -19.68
N GLN A 76 -13.03 -25.80 -20.70
CA GLN A 76 -11.68 -26.36 -20.59
C GLN A 76 -10.63 -25.32 -20.12
N GLY A 77 -10.89 -24.03 -20.28
CA GLY A 77 -10.00 -22.95 -19.82
C GLY A 77 -10.19 -22.49 -18.36
N ASN A 78 -11.23 -22.97 -17.65
CA ASN A 78 -11.58 -22.51 -16.31
C ASN A 78 -11.81 -23.66 -15.33
N THR A 79 -10.87 -24.60 -15.27
CA THR A 79 -10.94 -25.74 -14.35
C THR A 79 -10.78 -25.33 -12.88
N LEU A 80 -10.17 -24.18 -12.61
CA LEU A 80 -9.98 -23.65 -11.26
C LEU A 80 -10.97 -22.50 -10.98
N TRP A 81 -11.50 -22.46 -9.77
CA TRP A 81 -12.36 -21.35 -9.33
C TRP A 81 -11.59 -20.01 -9.33
N ILE A 82 -10.27 -20.04 -9.10
CA ILE A 82 -9.41 -18.85 -9.11
C ILE A 82 -9.33 -18.23 -10.50
N THR A 83 -9.18 -19.04 -11.55
CA THR A 83 -9.14 -18.53 -12.92
C THR A 83 -10.50 -17.94 -13.29
N SER A 84 -11.59 -18.55 -12.85
CA SER A 84 -12.95 -18.01 -13.02
C SER A 84 -13.15 -16.66 -12.32
N ALA A 85 -12.62 -16.50 -11.11
CA ALA A 85 -12.62 -15.23 -10.39
C ALA A 85 -11.78 -14.17 -11.13
N LEU A 86 -10.58 -14.52 -11.57
CA LEU A 86 -9.70 -13.61 -12.30
C LEU A 86 -10.32 -13.19 -13.64
N THR A 87 -10.98 -14.11 -14.35
CA THR A 87 -11.72 -13.82 -15.58
C THR A 87 -12.91 -12.91 -15.29
N ALA A 88 -13.67 -13.13 -14.22
CA ALA A 88 -14.79 -12.26 -13.84
C ALA A 88 -14.33 -10.81 -13.55
N VAL A 89 -13.20 -10.66 -12.87
CA VAL A 89 -12.57 -9.35 -12.64
C VAL A 89 -12.13 -8.73 -13.96
N SER A 90 -11.39 -9.47 -14.79
CA SER A 90 -10.93 -8.99 -16.10
C SER A 90 -12.10 -8.56 -17.00
N ASN A 91 -13.15 -9.36 -17.08
CA ASN A 91 -14.35 -9.08 -17.88
C ASN A 91 -15.12 -7.86 -17.36
N SER A 92 -15.07 -7.58 -16.06
CA SER A 92 -15.69 -6.38 -15.48
C SER A 92 -15.01 -5.09 -15.97
N PHE A 93 -13.70 -5.13 -16.25
CA PHE A 93 -12.94 -3.97 -16.72
C PHE A 93 -12.83 -3.88 -18.25
N ASN A 94 -12.62 -5.03 -18.91
CA ASN A 94 -12.39 -5.10 -20.35
C ASN A 94 -13.68 -5.27 -21.17
N GLY A 95 -14.81 -5.45 -20.49
CA GLY A 95 -16.06 -5.89 -21.11
C GLY A 95 -16.09 -7.42 -21.27
N GLN A 96 -17.29 -7.98 -21.23
CA GLN A 96 -17.50 -9.41 -21.41
C GLN A 96 -17.79 -9.71 -22.88
N ASP A 97 -17.07 -10.67 -23.46
CA ASP A 97 -17.37 -11.20 -24.78
C ASP A 97 -18.55 -12.18 -24.70
N LEU A 98 -19.75 -11.61 -24.74
CA LEU A 98 -21.01 -12.34 -24.67
C LEU A 98 -21.21 -13.29 -25.85
N ILE A 99 -20.51 -13.08 -26.98
CA ILE A 99 -20.65 -13.91 -28.19
C ILE A 99 -20.01 -15.27 -27.95
N ASN A 100 -18.78 -15.28 -27.44
CA ASN A 100 -18.05 -16.52 -27.13
C ASN A 100 -18.70 -17.32 -25.98
N ASP A 101 -19.32 -16.62 -25.02
CA ASP A 101 -20.01 -17.25 -23.90
C ASP A 101 -21.35 -17.91 -24.31
N ARG A 102 -22.03 -17.34 -25.31
CA ARG A 102 -23.29 -17.87 -25.85
C ARG A 102 -23.15 -19.28 -26.40
N ASP A 103 -22.02 -19.58 -27.05
CA ASP A 103 -21.78 -20.88 -27.68
C ASP A 103 -21.59 -22.01 -26.66
N LYS A 104 -21.23 -21.68 -25.41
CA LYS A 104 -20.96 -22.67 -24.35
C LYS A 104 -22.18 -22.95 -23.47
N ALA A 105 -22.94 -21.91 -23.13
CA ALA A 105 -24.14 -22.02 -22.29
C ALA A 105 -25.14 -20.91 -22.64
N PRO A 106 -25.98 -21.10 -23.69
CA PRO A 106 -26.68 -20.00 -24.36
C PRO A 106 -27.73 -19.28 -23.51
N PHE A 107 -28.24 -19.92 -22.46
CA PHE A 107 -29.26 -19.31 -21.59
C PHE A 107 -28.68 -18.85 -20.26
N MET A 108 -28.15 -19.78 -19.45
CA MET A 108 -27.68 -19.46 -18.10
C MET A 108 -26.45 -18.54 -18.11
N GLY A 109 -25.49 -18.78 -19.02
CA GLY A 109 -24.26 -17.97 -19.09
C GLY A 109 -24.54 -16.51 -19.43
N THR A 110 -25.35 -16.30 -20.47
CA THR A 110 -25.74 -14.95 -20.91
C THR A 110 -26.59 -14.22 -19.86
N LEU A 111 -27.53 -14.91 -19.20
CA LEU A 111 -28.35 -14.31 -18.14
C LEU A 111 -27.49 -13.85 -16.95
N TYR A 112 -26.56 -14.70 -16.49
CA TYR A 112 -25.64 -14.34 -15.41
C TYR A 112 -24.68 -13.21 -15.83
N GLY A 113 -24.19 -13.22 -17.07
CA GLY A 113 -23.34 -12.14 -17.60
C GLY A 113 -24.05 -10.78 -17.61
N ILE A 114 -25.30 -10.74 -18.09
CA ILE A 114 -26.11 -9.51 -18.09
C ILE A 114 -26.40 -9.05 -16.66
N LEU A 115 -26.79 -9.95 -15.76
CA LEU A 115 -27.02 -9.61 -14.35
C LEU A 115 -25.75 -9.08 -13.67
N ALA A 116 -24.60 -9.71 -13.92
CA ALA A 116 -23.32 -9.25 -13.40
C ALA A 116 -22.94 -7.87 -13.95
N LEU A 117 -23.15 -7.62 -15.24
CA LEU A 117 -22.89 -6.33 -15.87
C LEU A 117 -23.79 -5.24 -15.31
N ILE A 118 -25.09 -5.49 -15.19
CA ILE A 118 -26.05 -4.55 -14.58
C ILE A 118 -25.65 -4.28 -13.12
N PHE A 119 -25.31 -5.32 -12.36
CA PHE A 119 -24.88 -5.17 -10.98
C PHE A 119 -23.60 -4.33 -10.88
N VAL A 120 -22.58 -4.61 -11.69
CA VAL A 120 -21.34 -3.83 -11.70
C VAL A 120 -21.64 -2.39 -12.08
N ILE A 121 -22.34 -2.11 -13.18
CA ILE A 121 -22.59 -0.72 -13.59
C ILE A 121 -23.43 0.03 -12.54
N LEU A 122 -24.57 -0.54 -12.11
CA LEU A 122 -25.49 0.16 -11.21
C LEU A 122 -24.96 0.24 -9.78
N VAL A 123 -24.44 -0.86 -9.24
CA VAL A 123 -24.01 -0.90 -7.83
C VAL A 123 -22.62 -0.30 -7.69
N LEU A 124 -21.65 -0.65 -8.55
CA LEU A 124 -20.29 -0.13 -8.42
C LEU A 124 -20.26 1.38 -8.61
N MET A 125 -20.84 1.89 -9.70
CA MET A 125 -20.75 3.33 -9.99
C MET A 125 -21.50 4.16 -8.95
N ASN A 126 -22.72 3.76 -8.58
CA ASN A 126 -23.49 4.52 -7.59
C ASN A 126 -22.85 4.47 -6.20
N LEU A 127 -22.33 3.30 -5.79
CA LEU A 127 -21.66 3.17 -4.51
C LEU A 127 -20.34 3.94 -4.48
N VAL A 128 -19.54 3.87 -5.54
CA VAL A 128 -18.28 4.62 -5.66
C VAL A 128 -18.53 6.11 -5.60
N ILE A 129 -19.53 6.63 -6.33
CA ILE A 129 -19.89 8.05 -6.28
C ILE A 129 -20.33 8.44 -4.86
N ALA A 130 -21.23 7.68 -4.25
CA ALA A 130 -21.73 7.96 -2.90
C ALA A 130 -20.61 7.95 -1.84
N VAL A 131 -19.71 6.96 -1.90
CA VAL A 131 -18.57 6.85 -0.99
C VAL A 131 -17.57 7.97 -1.25
N LEU A 132 -17.26 8.31 -2.50
CA LEU A 132 -16.35 9.41 -2.82
C LEU A 132 -16.91 10.75 -2.34
N THR A 133 -18.19 11.03 -2.53
CA THR A 133 -18.82 12.25 -2.04
C THR A 133 -18.77 12.33 -0.51
N THR A 134 -19.16 11.25 0.17
CA THR A 134 -19.17 11.20 1.65
C THR A 134 -17.75 11.32 2.21
N ALA A 135 -16.80 10.59 1.65
CA ALA A 135 -15.41 10.61 2.08
C ALA A 135 -14.75 11.96 1.77
N TYR A 136 -15.11 12.63 0.66
CA TYR A 136 -14.66 13.98 0.35
C TYR A 136 -15.17 14.99 1.38
N GLU A 137 -16.44 14.93 1.74
CA GLU A 137 -17.02 15.78 2.78
C GLU A 137 -16.37 15.56 4.15
N ASN A 138 -16.15 14.30 4.53
CA ASN A 138 -15.49 13.93 5.78
C ASN A 138 -14.04 14.42 5.80
N ALA A 139 -13.29 14.17 4.73
CA ALA A 139 -11.92 14.65 4.61
C ALA A 139 -11.86 16.18 4.65
N ARG A 140 -12.82 16.89 4.02
CA ARG A 140 -12.88 18.35 4.11
C ARG A 140 -13.13 18.84 5.54
N LYS A 141 -13.94 18.14 6.34
CA LYS A 141 -14.20 18.47 7.75
C LYS A 141 -12.98 18.18 8.63
N GLU A 142 -12.27 17.08 8.37
CA GLU A 142 -11.09 16.68 9.16
C GLU A 142 -9.83 17.49 8.84
N VAL A 143 -9.61 17.86 7.57
CA VAL A 143 -8.38 18.53 7.08
C VAL A 143 -8.40 20.05 7.33
N GLY A 144 -9.16 20.52 8.32
CA GLY A 144 -9.11 21.91 8.76
C GLY A 144 -7.72 22.35 9.24
N ASP A 145 -7.50 23.67 9.35
CA ASP A 145 -6.21 24.24 9.74
C ASP A 145 -5.65 23.67 11.07
N ALA A 146 -6.55 23.25 11.97
CA ALA A 146 -6.19 22.60 13.22
C ALA A 146 -5.49 21.25 13.03
N TYR A 147 -5.87 20.44 12.04
CA TYR A 147 -5.21 19.16 11.77
C TYR A 147 -3.80 19.37 11.25
N TRP A 148 -3.62 20.28 10.29
CA TRP A 148 -2.30 20.61 9.74
C TRP A 148 -1.36 21.14 10.82
N ALA A 149 -1.84 22.03 11.70
CA ALA A 149 -1.07 22.55 12.82
C ALA A 149 -0.62 21.42 13.78
N ARG A 150 -1.51 20.48 14.12
CA ARG A 150 -1.16 19.30 14.94
C ARG A 150 -0.16 18.39 14.25
N HIS A 151 -0.31 18.17 12.94
CA HIS A 151 0.60 17.33 12.17
C HIS A 151 2.01 17.92 12.12
N GLN A 152 2.13 19.21 11.81
CA GLN A 152 3.41 19.93 11.83
C GLN A 152 4.05 19.91 13.21
N TYR A 153 3.26 20.16 14.27
CA TYR A 153 3.75 20.08 15.65
C TYR A 153 4.35 18.71 15.96
N ARG A 154 3.69 17.61 15.54
CA ARG A 154 4.19 16.25 15.72
C ARG A 154 5.51 16.01 14.98
N LEU A 155 5.64 16.49 13.74
CA LEU A 155 6.88 16.37 12.96
C LEU A 155 8.04 17.11 13.64
N VAL A 156 7.81 18.33 14.11
CA VAL A 156 8.82 19.09 14.86
C VAL A 156 9.21 18.38 16.15
N GLN A 157 8.24 17.80 16.87
CA GLN A 157 8.51 17.08 18.11
C GLN A 157 9.34 15.80 17.87
N GLN A 158 9.02 15.03 16.83
CA GLN A 158 9.80 13.85 16.42
C GLN A 158 11.23 14.23 16.02
N TYR A 159 11.40 15.35 15.30
CA TYR A 159 12.72 15.85 14.93
C TYR A 159 13.56 16.23 16.16
N LYS A 160 12.94 16.91 17.15
CA LYS A 160 13.60 17.25 18.42
C LYS A 160 14.06 16.01 19.18
N MET A 161 13.18 15.02 19.36
CA MET A 161 13.54 13.76 20.04
C MET A 161 14.69 13.03 19.31
N THR A 162 14.67 13.02 17.98
CA THR A 162 15.75 12.41 17.18
C THR A 162 17.09 13.14 17.37
N MET A 163 17.07 14.46 17.43
CA MET A 163 18.26 15.29 17.66
C MET A 163 18.82 15.10 19.08
N GLU A 164 17.96 15.09 20.09
CA GLU A 164 18.36 14.83 21.48
C GLU A 164 18.96 13.42 21.62
N GLN A 165 18.37 12.42 20.98
CA GLN A 165 18.90 11.06 20.98
C GLN A 165 20.28 10.99 20.32
N LYS A 166 20.49 11.69 19.20
CA LYS A 166 21.81 11.80 18.55
C LYS A 166 22.82 12.51 19.46
N ARG A 167 22.42 13.58 20.16
CA ARG A 167 23.27 14.31 21.11
C ARG A 167 23.69 13.43 22.30
N MET A 168 22.75 12.67 22.86
CA MET A 168 23.02 11.72 23.95
C MET A 168 23.98 10.60 23.52
N ARG A 169 23.79 10.03 22.32
CA ARG A 169 24.73 9.03 21.77
C ARG A 169 26.12 9.60 21.52
N GLY A 170 26.21 10.84 21.03
CA GLY A 170 27.48 11.55 20.89
C GLY A 170 28.19 11.72 22.24
N PHE A 171 27.45 12.15 23.26
CA PHE A 171 27.99 12.34 24.61
C PHE A 171 28.46 11.02 25.25
N SER A 172 27.70 9.93 25.10
CA SER A 172 28.13 8.62 25.60
C SER A 172 29.40 8.12 24.92
N LEU A 173 29.56 8.37 23.62
CA LEU A 173 30.79 8.05 22.87
C LEU A 173 31.99 8.84 23.39
N PHE A 174 31.81 10.14 23.67
CA PHE A 174 32.85 10.97 24.28
C PHE A 174 33.23 10.47 25.68
N HIS A 175 32.24 10.10 26.50
CA HIS A 175 32.50 9.64 27.86
C HIS A 175 33.26 8.29 27.89
N ILE A 176 32.93 7.37 26.98
CA ILE A 176 33.66 6.10 26.81
C ILE A 176 35.10 6.33 26.33
N LYS A 177 35.32 7.30 25.43
CA LYS A 177 36.66 7.63 24.95
C LYS A 177 37.51 8.29 26.05
N ALA A 178 36.90 9.16 26.86
CA ALA A 178 37.54 9.83 27.98
C ALA A 178 37.87 8.89 29.16
N SER A 179 37.02 7.89 29.44
CA SER A 179 37.33 6.87 30.45
C SER A 179 38.47 5.95 30.01
N LYS A 180 38.53 5.60 28.72
CA LYS A 180 39.63 4.79 28.17
C LYS A 180 40.99 5.50 28.22
N LEU A 181 41.03 6.82 27.99
CA LEU A 181 42.25 7.63 28.14
C LEU A 181 42.72 7.69 29.61
N ARG A 182 41.82 7.85 30.57
CA ARG A 182 42.15 7.84 32.01
C ARG A 182 42.67 6.48 32.50
N CYS A 183 42.13 5.36 31.99
CA CYS A 183 42.68 4.04 32.32
C CYS A 183 44.11 3.84 31.81
N ASN A 184 44.46 4.36 30.64
CA ASN A 184 45.82 4.25 30.12
C ASN A 184 46.81 5.07 30.98
N GLU A 185 46.46 6.28 31.41
CA GLU A 185 47.35 7.08 32.28
C GLU A 185 47.60 6.43 33.65
N CYS A 186 46.61 5.76 34.24
CA CYS A 186 46.81 4.99 35.48
C CYS A 186 47.73 3.79 35.29
N SER A 187 47.67 3.11 34.13
CA SER A 187 48.54 1.97 33.83
C SER A 187 50.02 2.37 33.70
N TYR A 188 50.31 3.56 33.17
CA TYR A 188 51.70 4.04 33.03
C TYR A 188 52.31 4.50 34.35
N LYS A 189 51.52 5.14 35.24
CA LYS A 189 52.03 5.55 36.56
C LYS A 189 52.34 4.37 37.50
N GLY A 190 51.59 3.27 37.39
CA GLY A 190 51.87 2.04 38.15
C GLY A 190 53.16 1.33 37.74
N MET A 191 53.53 1.35 36.45
CA MET A 191 54.78 0.74 35.98
C MET A 191 56.04 1.53 36.35
N GLN A 192 55.97 2.86 36.45
CA GLN A 192 57.14 3.67 36.84
C GLN A 192 57.54 3.50 38.31
N GLN A 193 56.61 3.13 39.20
CA GLN A 193 56.93 2.84 40.61
C GLN A 193 57.52 1.44 40.85
N LEU A 194 57.52 0.56 39.84
CA LEU A 194 58.08 -0.80 39.95
C LEU A 194 59.50 -0.92 39.39
N ILE A 195 60.06 0.16 38.85
CA ILE A 195 61.40 0.19 38.22
C ILE A 195 62.41 1.01 39.05
N LEU A 196 61.98 1.60 40.17
CA LEU A 196 62.81 2.27 41.17
C LEU A 196 62.83 1.47 42.46
#